data_AF-A0AA38H669-F1
#
_entry.id   AF-A0AA38H669-F1
#
_cell.length_a   1.000
_cell.length_b   1.000
_cell.length_c   1.000
_cell.angle_alpha   90.00
_cell.angle_beta   90.00
_cell.angle_gamma   90.00
#
_symmetry.space_group_name_H-M   'P 1'
#
loop_
_entity.id
_entity.type
_entity.pdbx_description
1 polymer ?
#
loop_
_entity_poly.entity_id
_entity_poly.type
_entity_poly.pdbx_seq_one_letter_code
_entity_poly.pdbx_strand_id
1 'polypeptide(L)'
;VAVHELSHLTVGLICGGQVVSICIDPNDGGATHIMGLMRNYPRIPNDPYAMPTYAQLFWSPSALATLGAGYVGSSIAGFLFVVIHIVASKIAALVIHLGLLVPILRADHWVAFASIVLCEAVLIGLWFGDHGNVILFVGMMHLYYVVWDYIDERLFDKRNTSDCAQFSELLGWPTS
;
A
#
# COMPACT_ATOMS: atom_id res chain seq x y z
N VAL A 1 -0.25 4.24 2.37
CA VAL A 1 1.12 3.72 2.22
C VAL A 1 1.58 3.02 3.50
N ALA A 2 1.77 3.70 4.63
CA ALA A 2 2.31 3.05 5.85
C ALA A 2 1.55 1.78 6.30
N VAL A 3 0.22 1.84 6.42
CA VAL A 3 -0.60 0.65 6.77
C VAL A 3 -0.48 -0.48 5.75
N HIS A 4 -0.35 -0.12 4.47
CA HIS A 4 -0.20 -1.07 3.36
C HIS A 4 1.14 -1.81 3.48
N GLU A 5 2.24 -1.08 3.62
CA GLU A 5 3.59 -1.66 3.83
C GLU A 5 3.66 -2.53 5.09
N LEU A 6 3.05 -2.07 6.18
CA LEU A 6 2.98 -2.85 7.43
C LEU A 6 2.18 -4.14 7.26
N SER A 7 1.20 -4.18 6.35
CA SER A 7 0.42 -5.38 6.06
C SER A 7 1.25 -6.42 5.30
N HIS A 8 2.06 -5.99 4.33
CA HIS A 8 3.08 -6.86 3.69
C HIS A 8 4.07 -7.40 4.71
N LEU A 9 4.65 -6.53 5.55
CA LEU A 9 5.58 -6.96 6.61
C LEU A 9 4.93 -8.03 7.50
N THR A 10 3.69 -7.78 7.95
CA THR A 10 3.04 -8.65 8.92
C THR A 10 2.80 -10.03 8.33
N VAL A 11 2.20 -10.10 7.14
CA VAL A 11 1.91 -11.38 6.48
C VAL A 11 3.20 -12.06 6.02
N GLY A 12 4.17 -11.32 5.50
CA GLY A 12 5.46 -11.88 5.08
C GLY A 12 6.22 -12.55 6.23
N LEU A 13 6.24 -11.93 7.43
CA LEU A 13 6.83 -12.53 8.63
C LEU A 13 6.06 -13.79 9.08
N ILE A 14 4.73 -13.76 9.07
CA ILE A 14 3.89 -14.92 9.40
C ILE A 14 4.13 -16.08 8.43
N CYS A 15 4.35 -15.77 7.15
CA CYS A 15 4.67 -16.73 6.11
C CYS A 15 6.13 -17.25 6.15
N GLY A 16 6.92 -16.88 7.15
CA GLY A 16 8.32 -17.32 7.31
C GLY A 16 9.32 -16.57 6.43
N GLY A 17 8.91 -15.45 5.84
CA GLY A 17 9.80 -14.55 5.10
C GLY A 17 10.68 -13.71 6.03
N GLN A 18 11.83 -13.29 5.52
CA GLN A 18 12.74 -12.36 6.17
C GLN A 18 12.61 -10.98 5.55
N VAL A 19 12.20 -9.99 6.36
CA VAL A 19 12.14 -8.59 5.92
C VAL A 19 13.56 -8.04 5.80
N VAL A 20 13.89 -7.54 4.62
CA VAL A 20 15.21 -6.95 4.31
C VAL A 20 15.18 -5.45 4.49
N SER A 21 14.15 -4.80 3.96
CA SER A 21 13.99 -3.36 4.06
C SER A 21 12.54 -2.94 3.91
N ILE A 22 12.20 -1.83 4.55
CA ILE A 22 10.94 -1.11 4.34
C ILE A 22 11.29 0.33 4.02
N CYS A 23 10.70 0.82 2.94
CA CYS A 23 10.78 2.20 2.51
C CYS A 23 9.37 2.80 2.56
N ILE A 24 9.27 3.99 3.12
CA ILE A 24 8.08 4.85 3.01
C ILE A 24 8.64 6.22 2.68
N ASP A 25 8.56 6.58 1.40
CA ASP A 25 9.14 7.81 0.86
C ASP A 25 8.02 8.70 0.30
N PRO A 26 7.96 10.00 0.64
CA PRO A 26 6.97 10.92 0.09
C PRO A 26 7.15 11.18 -1.41
N ASN A 27 8.33 10.95 -1.96
CA ASN A 27 8.65 11.15 -3.38
C ASN A 27 8.39 9.88 -4.20
N ASP A 28 8.63 8.69 -3.62
CA ASP A 28 8.60 7.41 -4.35
C ASP A 28 7.53 6.43 -3.88
N GLY A 29 6.79 6.76 -2.82
CA GLY A 29 5.82 5.88 -2.18
C GLY A 29 6.47 4.80 -1.30
N GLY A 30 5.76 3.69 -1.11
CA GLY A 30 6.19 2.60 -0.25
C GLY A 30 6.81 1.43 -1.01
N ALA A 31 7.72 0.72 -0.34
CA ALA A 31 8.25 -0.55 -0.80
C ALA A 31 8.67 -1.43 0.38
N THR A 32 8.22 -2.68 0.41
CA THR A 32 8.59 -3.67 1.43
C THR A 32 9.28 -4.87 0.78
N HIS A 33 10.58 -5.03 1.04
CA HIS A 33 11.37 -6.12 0.48
C HIS A 33 11.42 -7.30 1.45
N ILE A 34 10.90 -8.45 1.01
CA ILE A 34 10.85 -9.68 1.80
C ILE A 34 11.51 -10.81 1.00
N MET A 35 12.45 -11.50 1.64
CA MET A 35 13.15 -12.67 1.09
C MET A 35 12.68 -13.95 1.78
N GLY A 36 13.03 -15.11 1.21
CA GLY A 36 12.80 -16.40 1.86
C GLY A 36 11.35 -16.91 1.80
N LEU A 37 10.45 -16.22 1.11
CA LEU A 37 9.10 -16.73 0.82
C LEU A 37 9.23 -17.98 -0.07
N MET A 38 8.84 -19.14 0.45
CA MET A 38 9.10 -20.44 -0.17
C MET A 38 8.46 -20.58 -1.55
N ARG A 39 9.25 -21.01 -2.54
CA ARG A 39 8.81 -21.42 -3.89
C ARG A 39 8.49 -22.91 -3.87
N ASN A 40 7.20 -23.24 -3.96
CA ASN A 40 6.73 -24.62 -3.93
C ASN A 40 6.80 -25.30 -5.30
N TYR A 41 6.70 -24.53 -6.40
CA TYR A 41 6.71 -25.07 -7.77
C TYR A 41 7.69 -24.31 -8.69
N PRO A 42 8.59 -25.00 -9.41
CA PRO A 42 9.42 -24.36 -10.43
C PRO A 42 8.62 -24.06 -11.72
N ARG A 43 8.85 -22.89 -12.34
CA ARG A 43 8.38 -22.59 -13.70
C ARG A 43 9.12 -23.47 -14.70
N ILE A 44 8.39 -24.36 -15.37
CA ILE A 44 8.87 -25.28 -16.40
C ILE A 44 7.80 -25.33 -17.51
N PRO A 45 8.14 -25.05 -18.79
CA PRO A 45 9.44 -24.66 -19.33
C PRO A 45 9.89 -23.27 -18.85
N ASN A 46 11.20 -22.99 -18.89
CA ASN A 46 11.74 -21.64 -18.67
C ASN A 46 11.58 -20.78 -19.93
N ASP A 47 10.38 -20.76 -20.49
CA ASP A 47 10.00 -19.95 -21.65
C ASP A 47 9.25 -18.72 -21.12
N PRO A 48 9.72 -17.49 -21.37
CA PRO A 48 9.06 -16.27 -20.93
C PRO A 48 7.68 -16.05 -21.57
N TYR A 49 7.37 -16.70 -22.70
CA TYR A 49 6.11 -16.54 -23.42
C TYR A 49 5.09 -17.67 -23.16
N ALA A 50 5.50 -18.74 -22.46
CA ALA A 50 4.58 -19.81 -22.09
C ALA A 50 3.71 -19.39 -20.90
N MET A 51 2.39 -19.45 -21.06
CA MET A 51 1.45 -19.21 -19.96
C MET A 51 1.66 -20.24 -18.85
N PRO A 52 1.81 -19.82 -17.58
CA PRO A 52 1.99 -20.75 -16.47
C PRO A 52 0.76 -21.63 -16.27
N THR A 53 0.97 -22.90 -15.91
CA THR A 53 -0.12 -23.78 -15.46
C THR A 53 -0.72 -23.26 -14.14
N TYR A 54 -1.92 -23.70 -13.76
CA TYR A 54 -2.56 -23.28 -12.51
C TYR A 54 -1.66 -23.48 -11.27
N ALA A 55 -0.95 -24.61 -11.20
CA ALA A 55 0.00 -24.87 -10.11
C ALA A 55 1.23 -23.94 -10.13
N GLN A 56 1.62 -23.45 -11.31
CA GLN A 56 2.71 -22.51 -11.49
C GLN A 56 2.29 -21.04 -11.31
N LEU A 57 1.00 -20.73 -11.49
CA LEU A 57 0.42 -19.41 -11.20
C LEU A 57 0.56 -19.09 -9.70
N PHE A 58 0.34 -20.09 -8.84
CA PHE A 58 0.44 -19.99 -7.39
C PHE A 58 1.72 -20.64 -6.86
N TRP A 59 2.86 -20.40 -7.52
CA TRP A 59 4.13 -21.05 -7.19
C TRP A 59 4.65 -20.75 -5.78
N SER A 60 4.18 -19.66 -5.15
CA SER A 60 4.39 -19.37 -3.74
C SER A 60 3.10 -18.80 -3.12
N PRO A 61 2.29 -19.63 -2.44
CA PRO A 61 1.11 -19.17 -1.70
C PRO A 61 1.46 -18.09 -0.66
N SER A 62 2.67 -18.17 -0.08
CA SER A 62 3.19 -17.16 0.84
C SER A 62 3.50 -15.83 0.15
N ALA A 63 4.06 -15.84 -1.06
CA ALA A 63 4.26 -14.61 -1.84
C ALA A 63 2.93 -13.96 -2.22
N LEU A 64 1.95 -14.74 -2.65
CA LEU A 64 0.61 -14.22 -3.00
C LEU A 64 -0.13 -13.67 -1.78
N ALA A 65 -0.07 -14.37 -0.65
CA ALA A 65 -0.64 -13.89 0.60
C ALA A 65 0.02 -12.59 1.04
N THR A 66 1.36 -12.52 0.96
CA THR A 66 2.15 -11.34 1.32
C THR A 66 1.78 -10.16 0.42
N LEU A 67 1.73 -10.37 -0.90
CA LEU A 67 1.41 -9.31 -1.86
C LEU A 67 -0.06 -8.87 -1.78
N GLY A 68 -0.99 -9.81 -1.57
CA GLY A 68 -2.40 -9.47 -1.35
C GLY A 68 -2.64 -8.74 -0.01
N ALA A 69 -1.76 -8.92 0.97
CA ALA A 69 -1.91 -8.33 2.29
C ALA A 69 -1.94 -6.81 2.27
N GLY A 70 -1.19 -6.16 1.38
CA GLY A 70 -1.17 -4.71 1.26
C GLY A 70 -2.58 -4.14 1.02
N TYR A 71 -3.26 -4.68 0.02
CA TYR A 71 -4.60 -4.26 -0.36
C TYR A 71 -5.68 -4.71 0.63
N VAL A 72 -5.60 -5.94 1.13
CA VAL A 72 -6.54 -6.46 2.13
C VAL A 72 -6.44 -5.65 3.43
N GLY A 73 -5.22 -5.42 3.92
CA GLY A 73 -4.96 -4.65 5.14
C GLY A 73 -5.39 -3.19 5.00
N SER A 74 -5.16 -2.58 3.83
CA SER A 74 -5.65 -1.23 3.53
C SER A 74 -7.18 -1.17 3.56
N SER A 75 -7.86 -2.18 3.01
CA SER A 75 -9.32 -2.26 3.00
C SER A 75 -9.89 -2.44 4.41
N ILE A 76 -9.27 -3.29 5.23
CA ILE A 76 -9.66 -3.49 6.64
C ILE A 76 -9.51 -2.19 7.43
N ALA A 77 -8.37 -1.51 7.31
CA ALA A 77 -8.14 -0.24 7.98
C ALA A 77 -9.13 0.84 7.52
N GLY A 78 -9.41 0.92 6.21
CA GLY A 78 -10.41 1.82 5.65
C GLY A 78 -11.81 1.57 6.22
N PHE A 79 -12.25 0.31 6.25
CA PHE A 79 -13.52 -0.08 6.85
C PHE A 79 -13.59 0.30 8.34
N LEU A 80 -12.54 0.01 9.10
CA LEU A 80 -12.47 0.36 10.52
C LEU A 80 -12.59 1.86 10.74
N PHE A 81 -11.91 2.68 9.93
CA PHE A 81 -12.04 4.13 9.99
C PHE A 81 -13.47 4.61 9.69
N VAL A 82 -14.14 4.01 8.71
CA VAL A 82 -15.51 4.39 8.35
C VAL A 82 -16.52 4.12 9.47
N VAL A 83 -16.33 3.06 10.26
CA VAL A 83 -17.30 2.65 11.30
C VAL A 83 -17.03 3.24 12.70
N ILE A 84 -15.96 4.01 12.87
CA ILE A 84 -15.60 4.60 14.18
C ILE A 84 -16.61 5.69 14.61
N HIS A 85 -16.93 5.72 15.91
CA HIS A 85 -17.77 6.75 16.51
C HIS A 85 -17.17 8.16 16.39
N ILE A 86 -18.06 9.15 16.26
CA ILE A 86 -17.72 10.56 16.03
C ILE A 86 -16.69 11.16 17.01
N VAL A 87 -16.84 10.93 18.31
CA VAL A 87 -15.94 11.53 19.32
C VAL A 87 -14.54 10.91 19.24
N ALA A 88 -14.47 9.59 19.07
CA ALA A 88 -13.20 8.89 18.85
C ALA A 88 -12.56 9.30 17.52
N SER A 89 -13.37 9.58 16.49
CA SER A 89 -12.92 10.04 15.19
C SER A 89 -12.16 11.36 15.27
N LYS A 90 -12.64 12.33 16.05
CA LYS A 90 -11.88 13.58 16.27
C LYS A 90 -10.53 13.25 16.91
N ILE A 91 -10.46 12.59 18.06
CA ILE A 91 -9.16 12.33 18.70
C ILE A 91 -8.19 11.58 17.76
N ALA A 92 -8.68 10.57 17.04
CA ALA A 92 -7.87 9.82 16.06
C ALA A 92 -7.33 10.70 14.93
N ALA A 93 -8.10 11.69 14.48
CA ALA A 93 -7.66 12.58 13.40
C ALA A 93 -6.49 13.49 13.81
N LEU A 94 -6.33 13.83 15.10
CA LEU A 94 -5.12 14.56 15.55
C LEU A 94 -3.87 13.71 15.38
N VAL A 95 -3.97 12.41 15.65
CA VAL A 95 -2.85 11.47 15.45
C VAL A 95 -2.50 11.39 13.97
N ILE A 96 -3.50 11.40 13.09
CA ILE A 96 -3.28 11.37 11.64
C ILE A 96 -2.63 12.66 11.14
N HIS A 97 -3.10 13.83 11.58
CA HIS A 97 -2.47 15.12 11.27
C HIS A 97 -0.98 15.12 11.65
N LEU A 98 -0.66 14.74 12.89
CA LEU A 98 0.73 14.70 13.34
C LEU A 98 1.55 13.67 12.56
N GLY A 99 0.97 12.52 12.22
CA GLY A 99 1.62 11.48 11.42
C GLY A 99 1.90 11.91 9.98
N LEU A 100 0.99 12.63 9.34
CA LEU A 100 1.12 13.11 7.95
C LEU A 100 2.06 14.30 7.80
N LEU A 101 2.51 14.91 8.90
CA LEU A 101 3.61 15.88 8.89
C LEU A 101 5.00 15.21 8.84
N VAL A 102 5.13 13.96 9.27
CA VAL A 102 6.42 13.24 9.28
C VAL A 102 7.07 13.16 7.89
N PRO A 103 6.34 12.87 6.79
CA PRO A 103 6.93 12.81 5.45
C PRO A 103 7.54 14.13 4.98
N ILE A 104 7.17 15.28 5.54
CA ILE A 104 7.81 16.58 5.20
C ILE A 104 9.33 16.52 5.42
N LEU A 105 9.78 15.75 6.42
CA LEU A 105 11.20 15.61 6.75
C LEU A 105 12.03 14.91 5.66
N ARG A 106 11.38 14.29 4.68
CA ARG A 106 12.00 13.55 3.57
C ARG A 106 11.47 14.00 2.19
N ALA A 107 10.66 15.05 2.16
CA ALA A 107 10.12 15.59 0.92
C ALA A 107 11.20 16.41 0.21
N ASP A 108 11.81 15.84 -0.83
CA ASP A 108 12.89 16.47 -1.58
C ASP A 108 12.33 17.25 -2.78
N HIS A 109 11.19 16.83 -3.33
CA HIS A 109 10.54 17.50 -4.45
C HIS A 109 9.44 18.47 -3.99
N TRP A 110 9.35 19.63 -4.63
CA TRP A 110 8.36 20.67 -4.28
C TRP A 110 6.91 20.19 -4.43
N VAL A 111 6.66 19.25 -5.35
CA VAL A 111 5.34 18.63 -5.56
C VAL A 111 4.94 17.77 -4.37
N ALA A 112 5.86 16.95 -3.84
CA ALA A 112 5.63 16.14 -2.66
C ALA A 112 5.39 17.03 -1.43
N PHE A 113 6.16 18.10 -1.29
CA PHE A 113 5.92 19.07 -0.22
C PHE A 113 4.54 19.75 -0.34
N ALA A 114 4.20 20.24 -1.55
CA ALA A 114 2.93 20.91 -1.80
C ALA A 114 1.73 19.96 -1.61
N SER A 115 1.84 18.69 -1.98
CA SER A 115 0.77 17.71 -1.81
C SER A 115 0.53 17.38 -0.33
N ILE A 116 1.59 17.31 0.49
CA ILE A 116 1.45 17.13 1.95
C ILE A 116 0.74 18.34 2.57
N VAL A 117 1.16 19.57 2.24
CA VAL A 117 0.53 20.79 2.78
C VAL A 117 -0.94 20.90 2.34
N LEU A 118 -1.24 20.56 1.08
CA LEU A 118 -2.61 20.53 0.57
C LEU A 118 -3.46 19.49 1.29
N CYS A 119 -2.93 18.28 1.50
CA CYS A 119 -3.59 17.22 2.24
C CYS A 119 -3.93 17.68 3.66
N GLU A 120 -2.97 18.26 4.38
CA GLU A 120 -3.18 18.80 5.72
C GLU A 120 -4.25 19.90 5.73
N ALA A 121 -4.24 20.82 4.77
CA ALA A 121 -5.25 21.86 4.67
C ALA A 121 -6.67 21.29 4.47
N VAL A 122 -6.81 20.26 3.63
CA VAL A 122 -8.09 19.55 3.42
C VAL A 122 -8.53 18.87 4.71
N LEU A 123 -7.64 18.16 5.39
CA LEU A 123 -7.97 17.47 6.64
C LEU A 123 -8.36 18.46 7.76
N ILE A 124 -7.66 19.60 7.87
CA ILE A 124 -8.01 20.65 8.85
C ILE A 124 -9.38 21.25 8.52
N GLY A 125 -9.68 21.48 7.24
CA GLY A 125 -11.00 21.93 6.81
C GLY A 125 -12.11 20.94 7.20
N LEU A 126 -11.87 19.63 6.98
CA LEU A 126 -12.80 18.56 7.33
C LEU A 126 -12.94 18.36 8.84
N TRP A 127 -11.94 18.72 9.64
CA TRP A 127 -11.94 18.62 11.10
C TRP A 127 -13.01 19.50 11.76
N PHE A 128 -13.19 20.72 11.25
CA PHE A 128 -14.19 21.66 11.76
C PHE A 128 -15.63 21.28 11.40
N GLY A 129 -15.81 20.28 10.53
CA GLY A 129 -17.13 19.74 10.22
C GLY A 129 -17.79 19.06 11.41
N ASP A 130 -19.13 19.03 11.38
CA ASP A 130 -19.95 18.52 12.48
C ASP A 130 -19.78 17.01 12.76
N HIS A 131 -19.28 16.23 11.78
CA HIS A 131 -19.39 14.76 11.78
C HIS A 131 -18.07 13.99 11.59
N GLY A 132 -16.90 14.54 11.99
CA GLY A 132 -15.67 13.73 12.04
C GLY A 132 -15.24 13.28 10.64
N ASN A 133 -15.47 14.18 9.69
CA ASN A 133 -15.32 13.95 8.26
C ASN A 133 -13.88 13.59 7.87
N VAL A 134 -12.90 13.93 8.72
CA VAL A 134 -11.48 13.60 8.52
C VAL A 134 -11.26 12.09 8.48
N ILE A 135 -11.74 11.35 9.49
CA ILE A 135 -11.55 9.90 9.55
C ILE A 135 -12.36 9.19 8.47
N LEU A 136 -13.56 9.68 8.16
CA LEU A 136 -14.34 9.16 7.03
C LEU A 136 -13.58 9.35 5.71
N PHE A 137 -13.04 10.54 5.47
CA PHE A 137 -12.25 10.83 4.29
C PHE A 137 -10.99 9.95 4.20
N VAL A 138 -10.22 9.84 5.29
CA VAL A 138 -9.04 8.98 5.34
C VAL A 138 -9.42 7.51 5.15
N GLY A 139 -10.53 7.07 5.73
CA GLY A 139 -11.08 5.72 5.53
C GLY A 139 -11.41 5.44 4.07
N MET A 140 -12.05 6.39 3.38
CA MET A 140 -12.29 6.31 1.94
C MET A 140 -10.97 6.27 1.14
N MET A 141 -9.98 7.08 1.51
CA MET A 141 -8.66 7.04 0.85
C MET A 141 -7.98 5.67 1.01
N HIS A 142 -8.14 5.02 2.15
CA HIS A 142 -7.67 3.65 2.38
C HIS A 142 -8.40 2.61 1.53
N LEU A 143 -9.73 2.73 1.37
CA LEU A 143 -10.51 1.82 0.54
C LEU A 143 -10.15 1.94 -0.95
N TYR A 144 -9.76 3.14 -1.40
CA TYR A 144 -9.30 3.37 -2.77
C TYR A 144 -7.80 3.10 -2.98
N TYR A 145 -7.08 2.56 -1.99
CA TYR A 145 -5.62 2.42 -2.10
C TYR A 145 -5.17 1.65 -3.34
N VAL A 146 -5.85 0.54 -3.68
CA VAL A 146 -5.58 -0.26 -4.90
C VAL A 146 -5.64 0.61 -6.16
N VAL A 147 -6.65 1.47 -6.23
CA VAL A 147 -6.89 2.33 -7.39
C VAL A 147 -5.77 3.37 -7.50
N TRP A 148 -5.40 3.98 -6.37
CA TRP A 148 -4.32 4.97 -6.34
C TRP A 148 -2.96 4.36 -6.67
N ASP A 149 -2.65 3.18 -6.13
CA ASP A 149 -1.39 2.49 -6.38
C ASP A 149 -1.23 2.13 -7.87
N TYR A 150 -2.30 1.65 -8.52
CA TYR A 150 -2.33 1.40 -9.95
C TYR A 150 -2.22 2.68 -10.80
N ILE A 151 -2.96 3.73 -10.42
CA ILE A 151 -2.93 5.02 -11.13
C ILE A 151 -1.54 5.65 -11.05
N ASP A 152 -0.90 5.62 -9.88
CA ASP A 152 0.41 6.23 -9.67
C ASP A 152 1.49 5.56 -10.52
N GLU A 153 1.45 4.24 -10.63
CA GLU A 153 2.33 3.53 -11.56
C GLU A 153 2.01 3.91 -13.01
N ARG A 154 0.74 3.81 -13.42
CA ARG A 154 0.40 3.87 -14.84
C ARG A 154 0.46 5.28 -15.43
N LEU A 155 0.16 6.30 -14.64
CA LEU A 155 0.12 7.68 -15.08
C LEU A 155 1.37 8.48 -14.68
N PHE A 156 2.01 8.14 -13.56
CA PHE A 156 3.10 8.94 -12.98
C PHE A 156 4.44 8.22 -12.94
N ASP A 157 4.53 7.01 -13.51
CA ASP A 157 5.78 6.24 -13.65
C ASP A 157 6.59 6.16 -12.34
N LYS A 158 5.89 5.79 -11.28
CA LYS A 158 6.41 5.71 -9.92
C LYS A 158 7.61 4.76 -9.85
N ARG A 159 8.66 5.16 -9.12
CA ARG A 159 9.90 4.37 -8.94
C ARG A 159 9.68 3.06 -8.20
N ASN A 160 8.83 3.04 -7.17
CA ASN A 160 8.44 1.81 -6.49
C ASN A 160 7.23 1.20 -7.19
N THR A 161 7.40 -0.02 -7.70
CA THR A 161 6.37 -0.75 -8.44
C THR A 161 5.14 -1.07 -7.57
N SER A 162 3.95 -1.05 -8.16
CA SER A 162 2.70 -1.41 -7.48
C SER A 162 2.63 -2.91 -7.20
N ASP A 163 1.78 -3.32 -6.26
CA ASP A 163 1.52 -4.74 -6.07
C ASP A 163 0.87 -5.36 -7.33
N CYS A 164 0.06 -4.60 -8.08
CA CYS A 164 -0.52 -5.07 -9.34
C CYS A 164 0.56 -5.48 -10.35
N ALA A 165 1.63 -4.70 -10.47
CA ALA A 165 2.76 -5.04 -11.32
C ALA A 165 3.53 -6.25 -10.80
N GLN A 166 3.77 -6.34 -9.49
CA GLN A 166 4.39 -7.52 -8.88
C GLN A 166 3.52 -8.76 -9.04
N PHE A 167 2.19 -8.63 -8.98
CA PHE A 167 1.25 -9.71 -9.24
C PHE A 167 1.37 -10.13 -10.71
N SER A 168 1.42 -9.19 -11.65
CA SER A 168 1.63 -9.48 -13.06
C SER A 168 2.92 -10.27 -13.29
N GLU A 169 4.04 -9.81 -12.70
CA GLU A 169 5.33 -10.48 -12.79
C GLU A 169 5.30 -11.88 -12.17
N LEU A 170 4.72 -12.00 -10.97
CA LEU A 170 4.58 -13.26 -10.25
C LEU A 170 3.72 -14.28 -11.01
N LEU A 171 2.63 -13.81 -11.64
CA LEU A 171 1.71 -14.61 -12.45
C LEU A 171 2.22 -14.83 -13.88
N GLY A 172 3.30 -14.16 -14.29
CA GLY A 172 3.92 -14.38 -15.58
C GLY A 172 3.31 -13.63 -16.74
N TRP A 173 2.56 -12.57 -16.48
CA TRP A 173 2.02 -11.72 -17.53
C TRP A 173 3.04 -10.66 -17.96
N PRO A 174 2.93 -10.16 -19.20
CA PRO A 174 3.78 -9.07 -19.66
C PRO A 174 3.58 -7.86 -18.76
N THR A 175 4.65 -7.39 -18.12
CA THR A 175 4.69 -6.07 -17.50
C THR A 175 4.92 -5.05 -18.62
N SER A 176 4.03 -4.05 -18.72
CA SER A 176 4.00 -3.06 -19.81
C SER A 176 4.80 -1.82 -19.50
#